data_AF-G2M2E8-F1
#
_entry.id   AF-G2M2E8-F1
#
_cell.length_a   1.000
_cell.length_b   1.000
_cell.length_c   1.000
_cell.angle_alpha   90.00
_cell.angle_beta   90.00
_cell.angle_gamma   90.00
#
_symmetry.space_group_name_H-M   'P 1'
#
loop_
_entity.id
_entity.type
_entity.pdbx_description
1 polymer ?
#
loop_
_entity_poly.entity_id
_entity_poly.type
_entity_poly.pdbx_seq_one_letter_code
_entity_poly.pdbx_strand_id
1 'polypeptide(L)'
;MRIVGFAGALIVLFAIFMPWFHSTMLGHESVSFYKMAEATYSNLDDFLKTFQYLAEHDESGKTISFLGMYFLGMLFITLGALLGLTGGKGGHVLGLIGMGLFTAAWYMVFRDRLFDILYTGYYLAWIGFLIGAIGGGGGKR
;
A
#
# COMPACT_ATOMS: atom_id res chain seq x y z
N MET A 1 23.52 -3.36 -4.73
CA MET A 1 23.57 -3.12 -6.17
C MET A 1 22.42 -2.20 -6.53
N ARG A 2 22.71 -0.94 -6.85
CA ARG A 2 21.69 0.10 -7.14
C ARG A 2 20.67 -0.33 -8.21
N ILE A 3 21.11 -1.14 -9.18
CA ILE A 3 20.27 -1.74 -10.24
C ILE A 3 19.20 -2.70 -9.67
N VAL A 4 19.53 -3.50 -8.65
CA VAL A 4 18.55 -4.43 -8.04
C VAL A 4 17.48 -3.67 -7.27
N GLY A 5 17.87 -2.59 -6.56
CA GLY A 5 16.91 -1.67 -5.95
C GLY A 5 15.98 -1.06 -6.99
N PHE A 6 16.55 -0.48 -8.05
CA PHE A 6 15.79 0.10 -9.15
C PHE A 6 14.82 -0.90 -9.80
N ALA A 7 15.27 -2.12 -10.09
CA ALA A 7 14.42 -3.18 -10.64
C ALA A 7 13.27 -3.55 -9.69
N GLY A 8 13.54 -3.64 -8.39
CA GLY A 8 12.50 -3.83 -7.37
C GLY A 8 11.45 -2.71 -7.38
N ALA A 9 11.87 -1.46 -7.53
CA ALA A 9 10.97 -0.32 -7.60
C ALA A 9 10.13 -0.34 -8.89
N LEU A 10 10.72 -0.72 -10.03
CA LEU A 10 9.99 -0.91 -11.28
C LEU A 10 8.90 -1.98 -11.14
N ILE A 11 9.22 -3.13 -10.52
CA ILE A 11 8.23 -4.19 -10.26
C ILE A 11 7.05 -3.62 -9.46
N VAL A 12 7.32 -2.83 -8.41
CA VAL A 12 6.27 -2.19 -7.62
C VAL A 12 5.44 -1.20 -8.46
N LEU A 13 6.07 -0.38 -9.30
CA LEU A 13 5.34 0.55 -10.16
C LEU A 13 4.37 -0.19 -11.11
N PHE A 14 4.81 -1.29 -11.74
CA PHE A 14 3.91 -2.10 -12.55
C PHE A 14 2.81 -2.74 -11.70
N ALA A 15 3.16 -3.24 -10.51
CA ALA A 15 2.23 -3.85 -9.59
C ALA A 15 1.12 -2.90 -9.14
N ILE A 16 1.39 -1.60 -8.99
CA ILE A 16 0.41 -0.57 -8.59
C ILE A 16 -0.78 -0.49 -9.56
N PHE A 17 -0.55 -0.73 -10.86
CA PHE A 17 -1.60 -0.70 -11.88
C PHE A 17 -2.29 -2.05 -12.08
N MET A 18 -1.70 -3.13 -11.59
CA MET A 18 -2.32 -4.46 -11.63
C MET A 18 -3.42 -4.60 -10.57
N PRO A 19 -4.32 -5.59 -10.69
CA PRO A 19 -5.33 -5.82 -9.67
C PRO A 19 -4.69 -6.27 -8.35
N TRP A 20 -5.06 -5.61 -7.26
CA TRP A 20 -4.64 -5.94 -5.89
C TRP A 20 -5.70 -6.73 -5.14
N PHE A 21 -6.97 -6.46 -5.46
CA PHE A 21 -8.11 -7.17 -4.90
C PHE A 21 -9.00 -7.72 -6.02
N HIS A 22 -9.57 -8.91 -5.80
CA HIS A 22 -10.65 -9.50 -6.58
C HIS A 22 -11.79 -9.84 -5.62
N SER A 23 -12.80 -8.97 -5.54
CA SER A 23 -13.94 -9.19 -4.66
C SER A 23 -15.17 -8.44 -5.14
N THR A 24 -16.24 -9.18 -5.41
CA THR A 24 -17.55 -8.61 -5.74
C THR A 24 -18.14 -7.79 -4.58
N MET A 25 -17.64 -7.96 -3.35
CA MET A 25 -18.05 -7.11 -2.21
C MET A 25 -17.55 -5.67 -2.33
N LEU A 26 -16.54 -5.41 -3.15
CA LEU A 26 -16.01 -4.07 -3.40
C LEU A 26 -16.72 -3.35 -4.57
N GLY A 27 -17.81 -3.91 -5.10
CA GLY A 27 -18.56 -3.33 -6.22
C GLY A 27 -17.86 -3.40 -7.59
N HIS A 28 -16.68 -4.02 -7.64
CA HIS A 28 -15.88 -4.21 -8.86
C HIS A 28 -15.35 -5.64 -8.91
N GLU A 29 -15.26 -6.24 -10.10
CA GLU A 29 -14.62 -7.55 -10.25
C GLU A 29 -13.17 -7.50 -9.76
N SER A 30 -12.44 -6.42 -10.02
CA SER A 30 -11.09 -6.25 -9.50
C SER A 30 -10.71 -4.78 -9.32
N VAL A 31 -9.88 -4.50 -8.32
CA VAL A 31 -9.46 -3.14 -7.96
C VAL A 31 -7.94 -3.09 -7.85
N SER A 32 -7.31 -2.13 -8.52
CA SER A 32 -5.87 -1.85 -8.43
C SER A 32 -5.54 -0.86 -7.32
N PHE A 33 -4.29 -0.83 -6.88
CA PHE A 33 -3.84 0.18 -5.92
C PHE A 33 -4.00 1.60 -6.46
N TYR A 34 -3.66 1.82 -7.73
CA TYR A 34 -3.87 3.11 -8.37
C TYR A 34 -5.31 3.59 -8.24
N LYS A 35 -6.31 2.72 -8.47
CA LYS A 35 -7.73 3.09 -8.36
C LYS A 35 -8.15 3.42 -6.93
N MET A 36 -7.65 2.68 -5.94
CA MET A 36 -7.89 2.99 -4.52
C MET A 36 -7.27 4.35 -4.13
N ALA A 37 -6.03 4.59 -4.55
CA ALA A 37 -5.33 5.84 -4.31
C ALA A 37 -6.03 7.01 -5.01
N GLU A 38 -6.39 6.87 -6.29
CA GLU A 38 -7.16 7.85 -7.06
C GLU A 38 -8.47 8.21 -6.35
N ALA A 39 -9.29 7.21 -5.98
CA ALA A 39 -10.55 7.44 -5.29
C ALA A 39 -10.37 8.18 -3.95
N THR A 40 -9.31 7.84 -3.21
CA THR A 40 -9.03 8.46 -1.91
C THR A 40 -8.51 9.90 -2.05
N TYR A 41 -7.57 10.14 -2.96
CA TYR A 41 -6.93 11.45 -3.11
C TYR A 41 -7.78 12.44 -3.91
N SER A 42 -8.58 11.98 -4.87
CA SER A 42 -9.52 12.84 -5.62
C SER A 42 -10.67 13.36 -4.76
N ASN A 43 -10.98 12.69 -3.66
CA ASN A 43 -12.03 13.07 -2.71
C ASN A 43 -11.45 13.35 -1.32
N LEU A 44 -10.22 13.86 -1.25
CA LEU A 44 -9.47 13.99 0.00
C LEU A 44 -10.20 14.82 1.06
N ASP A 45 -10.85 15.91 0.67
CA ASP A 45 -11.58 16.76 1.62
C ASP A 45 -12.75 16.02 2.28
N ASP A 46 -13.51 15.26 1.49
CA ASP A 46 -14.63 14.48 2.00
C ASP A 46 -14.15 13.28 2.83
N PHE A 47 -13.04 12.67 2.42
CA PHE A 47 -12.35 11.64 3.21
C PHE A 47 -11.90 12.20 4.56
N LEU A 48 -11.28 13.38 4.61
CA LEU A 48 -10.79 14.00 5.85
C LEU A 48 -11.95 14.43 6.77
N LYS A 49 -13.04 14.98 6.22
CA LYS A 49 -14.24 15.29 7.00
C LYS A 49 -14.87 14.02 7.58
N THR A 50 -14.96 12.96 6.78
CA THR A 50 -15.46 11.65 7.23
C THR A 50 -14.53 11.07 8.30
N PHE A 51 -13.21 11.18 8.12
CA PHE A 51 -12.22 10.76 9.10
C PHE A 51 -12.40 11.51 10.42
N GLN A 52 -12.50 12.85 10.39
CA GLN A 52 -12.68 13.66 11.60
C GLN A 52 -13.99 13.33 12.31
N TYR A 53 -15.08 13.23 11.56
CA TYR A 53 -16.38 12.85 12.11
C TYR A 53 -16.33 11.50 12.82
N LEU A 54 -15.76 10.48 12.16
CA LEU A 54 -15.59 9.16 12.74
C LEU A 54 -14.59 9.18 13.91
N ALA A 55 -13.59 10.04 13.87
CA ALA A 55 -12.63 10.18 14.97
C ALA A 55 -13.28 10.72 16.25
N GLU A 56 -14.27 11.58 16.12
CA GLU A 56 -15.03 12.13 17.25
C GLU A 56 -16.11 11.19 17.79
N HIS A 57 -16.55 10.21 16.99
CA HIS A 57 -17.72 9.37 17.30
C HIS A 57 -17.44 7.85 17.34
N ASP A 58 -16.20 7.40 17.10
CA ASP A 58 -15.82 5.98 17.17
C ASP A 58 -15.37 5.60 18.59
N GLU A 59 -16.32 5.20 19.43
CA GLU A 59 -16.06 4.73 20.80
C GLU A 59 -15.13 3.49 20.86
N SER A 60 -15.02 2.73 19.76
CA SER A 60 -14.20 1.52 19.69
C SER A 60 -12.77 1.76 19.19
N GLY A 61 -12.51 2.91 18.57
CA GLY A 61 -11.24 3.27 17.91
C GLY A 61 -10.87 2.43 16.69
N LYS A 62 -11.69 1.45 16.30
CA LYS A 62 -11.38 0.50 15.22
C LYS A 62 -11.44 1.16 13.84
N THR A 63 -12.39 2.08 13.64
CA THR A 63 -12.60 2.79 12.39
C THR A 63 -11.48 3.80 12.16
N ILE A 64 -11.10 4.54 13.20
CA ILE A 64 -9.95 5.46 13.17
C ILE A 64 -8.67 4.68 12.86
N SER A 65 -8.45 3.55 13.54
CA SER A 65 -7.28 2.70 13.35
C SER A 65 -7.21 2.17 11.91
N PHE A 66 -8.34 1.67 11.38
CA PHE A 66 -8.44 1.26 9.98
C PHE A 66 -8.05 2.39 9.03
N LEU A 67 -8.69 3.55 9.19
CA LEU A 67 -8.57 4.66 8.26
C LEU A 67 -7.16 5.28 8.29
N GLY A 68 -6.56 5.38 9.48
CA GLY A 68 -5.18 5.83 9.67
C GLY A 68 -4.16 4.85 9.07
N MET A 69 -4.32 3.55 9.33
CA MET A 69 -3.43 2.53 8.75
C MET A 69 -3.57 2.44 7.23
N TYR A 70 -4.80 2.54 6.70
CA TYR A 70 -5.07 2.57 5.27
C TYR A 70 -4.41 3.77 4.59
N PHE A 71 -4.60 4.97 5.13
CA PHE A 71 -4.05 6.20 4.56
C PHE A 71 -2.53 6.26 4.64
N LEU A 72 -1.95 5.96 5.81
CA LEU A 72 -0.50 5.88 5.98
C LEU A 72 0.11 4.76 5.13
N GLY A 73 -0.59 3.63 5.02
CA GLY A 73 -0.21 2.52 4.16
C GLY A 73 -0.09 2.97 2.71
N MET A 74 -1.12 3.61 2.16
CA MET A 74 -1.07 4.13 0.78
C MET A 74 0.02 5.16 0.56
N LEU A 75 0.19 6.10 1.50
CA LEU A 75 1.22 7.12 1.43
C LEU A 75 2.62 6.48 1.40
N PHE A 76 2.90 5.55 2.33
CA PHE A 76 4.21 4.91 2.45
C PHE A 76 4.52 3.97 1.29
N ILE A 77 3.52 3.27 0.75
CA ILE A 77 3.68 2.48 -0.48
C ILE A 77 4.06 3.41 -1.64
N THR A 78 3.35 4.51 -1.81
CA THR A 78 3.59 5.46 -2.92
C THR A 78 4.97 6.10 -2.80
N LEU A 79 5.29 6.67 -1.64
CA LEU A 79 6.61 7.26 -1.37
C LEU A 79 7.71 6.22 -1.45
N GLY A 80 7.47 5.00 -0.96
CA GLY A 80 8.44 3.91 -1.02
C GLY A 80 8.77 3.50 -2.45
N ALA A 81 7.76 3.44 -3.32
CA ALA A 81 7.95 3.14 -4.74
C ALA A 81 8.78 4.24 -5.43
N LEU A 82 8.43 5.52 -5.21
CA LEU A 82 9.13 6.66 -5.80
C LEU A 82 10.57 6.79 -5.30
N LEU A 83 10.79 6.70 -3.99
CA LEU A 83 12.12 6.76 -3.40
C LEU A 83 12.96 5.53 -3.77
N GLY A 84 12.34 4.37 -3.96
CA GLY A 84 13.00 3.14 -4.43
C GLY A 84 13.66 3.30 -5.80
N LEU A 85 13.11 4.15 -6.68
CA LEU A 85 13.69 4.43 -8.00
C LEU A 85 15.07 5.11 -7.90
N THR A 86 15.38 5.77 -6.79
CA THR A 86 16.73 6.31 -6.57
C THR A 86 17.79 5.22 -6.40
N GLY A 87 17.34 3.96 -6.22
CA GLY A 87 18.15 2.76 -6.06
C GLY A 87 18.65 2.53 -4.63
N GLY A 88 18.17 3.33 -3.67
CA GLY A 88 18.50 3.21 -2.25
C GLY A 88 17.54 2.31 -1.49
N LYS A 89 18.06 1.61 -0.47
CA LYS A 89 17.28 0.72 0.41
C LYS A 89 16.12 1.42 1.15
N GLY A 90 16.27 2.70 1.49
CA GLY A 90 15.33 3.45 2.32
C GLY A 90 13.90 3.47 1.76
N GLY A 91 13.75 3.72 0.45
CA GLY A 91 12.43 3.73 -0.19
C GLY A 91 11.73 2.37 -0.11
N HIS A 92 12.47 1.28 -0.33
CA HIS A 92 11.90 -0.05 -0.26
C HIS A 92 11.46 -0.45 1.16
N VAL A 93 12.26 -0.10 2.18
CA VAL A 93 11.90 -0.34 3.58
C VAL A 93 10.65 0.44 3.96
N LEU A 94 10.56 1.71 3.56
CA LEU A 94 9.35 2.52 3.76
C LEU A 94 8.14 1.88 3.08
N GLY A 95 8.30 1.39 1.85
CA GLY A 95 7.29 0.66 1.12
C GLY A 95 6.81 -0.60 1.85
N LEU A 96 7.73 -1.40 2.41
CA LEU A 96 7.37 -2.59 3.23
C LEU A 96 6.57 -2.23 4.48
N ILE A 97 6.94 -1.14 5.16
CA ILE A 97 6.17 -0.64 6.31
C ILE A 97 4.75 -0.25 5.83
N GLY A 98 4.65 0.46 4.72
CA GLY A 98 3.37 0.81 4.09
C GLY A 98 2.53 -0.40 3.74
N MET A 99 3.13 -1.45 3.14
CA MET A 99 2.45 -2.71 2.83
C MET A 99 1.93 -3.39 4.10
N GLY A 100 2.72 -3.38 5.19
CA GLY A 100 2.30 -3.91 6.49
C GLY A 100 1.08 -3.18 7.06
N LEU A 101 1.12 -1.84 7.09
CA LEU A 101 -0.01 -1.01 7.54
C LEU A 101 -1.26 -1.23 6.68
N PHE A 102 -1.09 -1.24 5.36
CA PHE A 102 -2.19 -1.45 4.42
C PHE A 102 -2.83 -2.83 4.62
N THR A 103 -2.02 -3.87 4.83
CA THR A 103 -2.50 -5.23 5.11
C THR A 103 -3.23 -5.29 6.44
N ALA A 104 -2.68 -4.66 7.49
CA ALA A 104 -3.31 -4.60 8.80
C ALA A 104 -4.69 -3.91 8.73
N ALA A 105 -4.80 -2.81 7.98
CA ALA A 105 -6.08 -2.13 7.75
C ALA A 105 -7.11 -3.09 7.14
N TRP A 106 -6.80 -3.73 6.00
CA TRP A 106 -7.75 -4.63 5.34
C TRP A 106 -8.03 -5.90 6.14
N TYR A 107 -7.09 -6.36 6.96
CA TYR A 107 -7.31 -7.50 7.86
C TYR A 107 -8.36 -7.20 8.94
N MET A 108 -8.50 -5.94 9.37
CA MET A 108 -9.56 -5.55 10.31
C MET A 108 -10.96 -5.69 9.70
N VAL A 109 -11.08 -5.58 8.37
CA VAL A 109 -12.36 -5.62 7.65
C VAL A 109 -12.68 -7.04 7.18
N PHE A 110 -11.72 -7.70 6.52
CA PHE A 110 -11.94 -8.97 5.85
C PHE A 110 -11.45 -10.18 6.64
N ARG A 111 -10.68 -9.99 7.72
CA ARG A 111 -10.15 -11.01 8.65
C ARG A 111 -9.87 -12.37 8.01
N ASP A 112 -10.86 -13.27 8.04
CA ASP A 112 -10.74 -14.66 7.59
C ASP A 112 -10.73 -14.83 6.07
N ARG A 113 -11.16 -13.81 5.31
CA ARG A 113 -11.27 -13.82 3.84
C ARG A 113 -10.26 -12.92 3.15
N LEU A 114 -9.38 -12.23 3.89
CA LEU A 114 -8.44 -11.28 3.28
C LEU A 114 -7.59 -11.97 2.20
N PHE A 115 -7.01 -13.13 2.53
CA PHE A 115 -6.13 -13.82 1.59
C PHE A 115 -6.85 -14.40 0.37
N ASP A 116 -8.16 -14.64 0.47
CA ASP A 116 -8.97 -15.11 -0.66
C ASP A 116 -9.25 -14.02 -1.69
N ILE A 117 -9.22 -12.75 -1.25
CA ILE A 117 -9.50 -11.60 -2.11
C ILE A 117 -8.25 -10.90 -2.63
N LEU A 118 -7.06 -11.23 -2.12
CA LEU A 118 -5.79 -10.65 -2.58
C LEU A 118 -5.42 -11.19 -3.96
N TYR A 119 -4.84 -10.33 -4.79
CA TYR A 119 -4.52 -10.66 -6.18
C TYR A 119 -3.07 -10.29 -6.57
N THR A 120 -2.72 -10.58 -7.83
CA THR A 120 -1.33 -10.58 -8.33
C THR A 120 -0.57 -9.29 -8.04
N GLY A 121 -1.19 -8.12 -8.20
CA GLY A 121 -0.54 -6.83 -7.96
C GLY A 121 -0.09 -6.65 -6.50
N TYR A 122 -0.87 -7.15 -5.54
CA TYR A 122 -0.50 -7.05 -4.12
C TYR A 122 0.76 -7.88 -3.82
N TYR A 123 0.83 -9.12 -4.31
CA TYR A 123 2.00 -9.98 -4.10
C TYR A 123 3.24 -9.49 -4.84
N LEU A 124 3.08 -8.97 -6.06
CA LEU A 124 4.19 -8.38 -6.81
C LEU A 124 4.75 -7.14 -6.11
N ALA A 125 3.91 -6.32 -5.49
CA ALA A 125 4.37 -5.18 -4.71
C ALA A 125 5.22 -5.62 -3.50
N TRP A 126 4.78 -6.63 -2.74
CA TRP A 126 5.58 -7.21 -1.67
C TRP A 126 6.94 -7.72 -2.17
N ILE A 127 6.95 -8.50 -3.25
CA ILE A 127 8.17 -9.06 -3.84
C ILE A 127 9.10 -7.93 -4.30
N GLY A 128 8.59 -6.94 -5.02
CA GLY A 128 9.39 -5.83 -5.54
C GLY A 128 10.02 -5.01 -4.41
N PHE A 129 9.27 -4.73 -3.34
CA PHE A 129 9.82 -4.07 -2.16
C PHE A 129 10.83 -4.93 -1.40
N LEU A 130 10.59 -6.24 -1.25
CA LEU A 130 11.54 -7.15 -0.59
C LEU A 130 12.87 -7.24 -1.36
N ILE A 131 12.81 -7.47 -2.67
CA ILE A 131 13.99 -7.51 -3.54
C ILE A 131 14.76 -6.20 -3.43
N GLY A 132 14.07 -5.06 -3.49
CA GLY A 132 14.71 -3.77 -3.39
C GLY A 132 15.30 -3.47 -2.00
N ALA A 133 14.67 -3.94 -0.93
CA ALA A 133 15.18 -3.77 0.43
C ALA A 133 16.45 -4.61 0.70
N ILE A 134 16.52 -5.81 0.14
CA ILE A 134 17.69 -6.69 0.24
C ILE A 134 18.81 -6.19 -0.70
N GLY A 135 18.48 -5.87 -1.95
CA GLY A 135 19.45 -5.54 -3.00
C GLY A 135 19.89 -4.07 -3.08
N GLY A 136 19.06 -3.14 -2.60
CA GLY A 136 19.27 -1.68 -2.69
C GLY A 136 20.32 -1.11 -1.72
N GLY A 137 20.93 -1.93 -0.87
CA GLY A 137 21.93 -1.52 0.13
C GLY A 137 23.39 -1.55 -0.32
N GLY A 138 23.67 -1.84 -1.60
CA GLY A 138 25.04 -1.97 -2.09
C GLY A 138 25.48 -0.74 -2.89
N GLY A 139 25.96 0.28 -2.18
CA GLY A 139 26.70 1.43 -2.67
C GLY A 139 27.49 1.98 -1.49
N LYS A 140 28.76 1.56 -1.38
CA LYS A 140 29.71 2.15 -0.43
C LYS A 140 29.74 3.67 -0.66
N ARG A 141 29.71 4.43 0.43
CA ARG A 141 30.32 5.76 0.46
C ARG A 141 31.79 5.65 0.08
#